data_AF-A0A8T5NM10-F1
#
_entry.id   AF-A0A8T5NM10-F1
#
_cell.length_a   1.000
_cell.length_b   1.000
_cell.length_c   1.000
_cell.angle_alpha   90.00
_cell.angle_beta   90.00
_cell.angle_gamma   90.00
#
_symmetry.space_group_name_H-M   'P 1'
#
loop_
_entity.id
_entity.type
_entity.pdbx_description
1 polymer ?
#
loop_
_entity_poly.entity_id
_entity_poly.type
_entity_poly.pdbx_seq_one_letter_code
_entity_poly.pdbx_strand_id
1 'polypeptide(L)' 'MHLEKLKMKLEHWAEHNDSHSSNIREQAEEAGKMGLHEIREELLSAAEAMDRAGNHIRRAMEKL' A
#
# COMPACT_ATOMS: atom_id res chain seq x y z
N MET A 1 27.01 -4.80 2.07
CA MET A 1 26.26 -5.42 3.19
C MET A 1 25.14 -4.55 3.77
N HIS A 2 25.37 -3.34 4.30
CA HIS A 2 24.27 -2.52 4.85
C HIS A 2 23.37 -1.86 3.77
N LEU A 3 23.96 -1.38 2.67
CA LEU A 3 23.23 -0.78 1.55
C LEU A 3 22.33 -1.79 0.82
N GLU A 4 22.87 -2.97 0.50
CA GLU A 4 22.10 -4.06 -0.15
C GLU A 4 20.94 -4.53 0.73
N LYS A 5 21.16 -4.64 2.05
CA LYS A 5 20.11 -4.99 3.01
C LYS A 5 19.04 -3.90 3.09
N LEU A 6 19.41 -2.63 2.99
CA LEU A 6 18.45 -1.53 2.90
C LEU A 6 17.63 -1.62 1.60
N LYS A 7 18.30 -1.77 0.45
CA LYS A 7 17.65 -1.90 -0.86
C LYS A 7 16.61 -3.04 -0.87
N MET A 8 17.00 -4.22 -0.39
CA MET A 8 16.11 -5.39 -0.29
C MET A 8 14.88 -5.10 0.58
N LYS A 9 15.05 -4.40 1.71
CA LYS A 9 13.92 -4.02 2.57
C LYS A 9 12.97 -3.03 1.89
N LEU A 10 13.52 -2.02 1.22
CA LEU A 10 12.70 -1.01 0.55
C LEU A 10 11.89 -1.64 -0.59
N GLU A 11 12.52 -2.52 -1.38
CA GLU A 11 11.84 -3.26 -2.45
C GLU A 11 10.68 -4.10 -1.89
N HIS A 12 10.95 -4.88 -0.85
CA HIS A 12 9.95 -5.71 -0.19
C HIS A 12 8.79 -4.88 0.40
N TRP A 13 9.06 -3.75 1.04
CA TRP A 13 8.02 -2.88 1.60
C TRP A 13 7.19 -2.20 0.51
N ALA A 14 7.79 -1.79 -0.60
CA ALA A 14 7.06 -1.20 -1.72
C ALA A 14 6.10 -2.23 -2.35
N GLU A 15 6.57 -3.46 -2.58
CA GLU A 15 5.76 -4.56 -3.10
C GLU A 15 4.62 -4.96 -2.14
N HIS A 16 4.91 -5.07 -0.84
CA HIS A 16 3.89 -5.37 0.16
C HIS A 16 2.81 -4.29 0.23
N ASN A 17 3.17 -3.02 0.12
CA ASN A 17 2.19 -1.94 0.12
C ASN A 17 1.23 -2.04 -1.08
N ASP A 18 1.72 -2.41 -2.27
CA ASP A 18 0.85 -2.63 -3.44
C ASP A 18 -0.12 -3.78 -3.21
N SER A 19 0.36 -4.90 -2.66
CA SER A 19 -0.49 -6.06 -2.34
C SER A 19 -1.55 -5.71 -1.28
N HIS A 20 -1.16 -5.03 -0.20
CA HIS A 20 -2.10 -4.59 0.83
C HIS A 20 -3.14 -3.62 0.27
N SER A 21 -2.71 -2.64 -0.52
CA SER A 21 -3.58 -1.66 -1.15
C SER A 21 -4.61 -2.32 -2.07
N SER A 22 -4.19 -3.27 -2.90
CA SER A 22 -5.10 -4.05 -3.76
C SER A 22 -6.13 -4.82 -2.93
N ASN A 23 -5.67 -5.60 -1.95
CA ASN A 23 -6.56 -6.42 -1.11
C ASN A 23 -7.56 -5.55 -0.33
N ILE A 24 -7.11 -4.40 0.19
CA ILE A 24 -7.97 -3.46 0.91
C ILE A 24 -9.05 -2.89 -0.02
N ARG A 25 -8.71 -2.58 -1.29
CA ARG A 25 -9.70 -2.12 -2.28
C ARG A 25 -10.76 -3.18 -2.58
N GLU A 26 -10.36 -4.44 -2.70
CA GLU A 26 -11.30 -5.56 -2.87
C GLU A 26 -12.29 -5.64 -1.70
N GLN A 27 -11.79 -5.50 -0.46
CA GLN A 27 -12.67 -5.46 0.72
C GLN A 27 -13.56 -4.21 0.76
N ALA A 28 -13.06 -3.06 0.28
CA ALA A 28 -13.84 -1.84 0.18
C ALA A 28 -15.01 -1.99 -0.83
N GLU A 29 -14.76 -2.67 -1.94
CA GLU A 29 -15.81 -2.99 -2.92
C GLU A 29 -16.87 -3.93 -2.32
N GLU A 30 -16.46 -4.96 -1.59
CA GLU A 30 -17.38 -5.87 -0.92
C GLU A 30 -18.23 -5.15 0.14
N ALA A 31 -17.60 -4.32 0.98
CA ALA A 31 -18.31 -3.47 1.94
C ALA A 31 -19.34 -2.56 1.23
N GLY A 32 -18.99 -2.03 0.06
CA GLY A 32 -19.90 -1.24 -0.77
C GLY A 32 -21.13 -2.03 -1.23
N LYS A 33 -20.95 -3.28 -1.67
CA LYS A 33 -22.06 -4.16 -2.08
C LYS A 33 -22.99 -4.51 -0.91
N MET A 34 -22.46 -4.51 0.32
CA MET A 34 -23.22 -4.73 1.55
C MET A 34 -23.95 -3.47 2.06
N GLY A 35 -23.80 -2.31 1.39
CA GLY A 35 -24.36 -1.03 1.84
C GLY A 35 -23.58 -0.36 2.98
N LEU A 36 -22.39 -0.85 3.30
CA LEU A 36 -21.53 -0.32 4.37
C LEU A 36 -20.65 0.81 3.83
N HIS A 37 -21.28 1.92 3.43
CA HIS A 37 -20.62 3.01 2.70
C HIS A 37 -19.50 3.70 3.49
N GLU A 38 -19.69 3.95 4.79
CA GLU A 38 -18.64 4.56 5.64
C GLU A 38 -17.41 3.65 5.76
N ILE A 39 -17.61 2.33 5.95
CA ILE A 39 -16.51 1.36 6.01
C ILE A 39 -15.77 1.32 4.68
N ARG A 40 -16.50 1.34 3.55
CA ARG A 40 -15.89 1.41 2.22
C ARG A 40 -14.98 2.63 2.08
N GLU A 41 -15.43 3.81 2.52
CA GLU A 41 -14.66 5.05 2.40
C GLU A 41 -13.37 5.02 3.24
N GLU A 42 -13.43 4.48 4.45
CA GLU A 42 -12.25 4.31 5.30
C GLU A 42 -11.25 3.30 4.68
N LEU A 43 -11.74 2.19 4.12
CA LEU A 43 -10.89 1.21 3.44
C LEU A 43 -10.23 1.80 2.19
N LEU A 44 -10.97 2.56 1.36
CA LEU A 44 -10.38 3.25 0.21
C LEU A 44 -9.29 4.24 0.65
N SER A 45 -9.54 5.00 1.72
CA SER A 45 -8.57 5.93 2.29
C SER A 45 -7.30 5.22 2.79
N ALA A 46 -7.46 4.04 3.40
CA ALA A 46 -6.35 3.21 3.85
C ALA A 46 -5.52 2.67 2.67
N ALA A 47 -6.17 2.19 1.59
CA ALA A 47 -5.47 1.75 0.39
C ALA A 47 -4.66 2.88 -0.26
N GLU A 48 -5.23 4.08 -0.38
CA GLU A 48 -4.50 5.24 -0.89
C GLU A 48 -3.30 5.63 -0.01
N ALA A 49 -3.44 5.51 1.31
CA ALA A 49 -2.32 5.77 2.22
C ALA A 49 -1.17 4.78 2.00
N MET A 50 -1.48 3.50 1.75
CA MET A 50 -0.49 2.48 1.41
C MET A 50 0.22 2.79 0.09
N ASP A 51 -0.52 3.19 -0.94
CA ASP A 51 0.07 3.60 -2.23
C ASP A 51 1.02 4.79 -2.08
N ARG A 52 0.60 5.81 -1.31
CA ARG A 52 1.44 6.98 -1.02
C ARG A 52 2.72 6.56 -0.31
N ALA A 53 2.64 5.70 0.70
CA ALA A 53 3.80 5.17 1.39
C ALA A 53 4.72 4.39 0.43
N GLY A 54 4.17 3.52 -0.41
CA GLY A 54 4.92 2.79 -1.45
C GLY A 54 5.67 3.72 -2.41
N ASN A 55 5.02 4.79 -2.86
CA ASN A 55 5.63 5.80 -3.73
C ASN A 55 6.76 6.59 -3.05
N HIS A 56 6.67 6.86 -1.75
CA HIS A 56 7.79 7.43 -1.00
C HIS A 56 8.97 6.46 -0.90
N ILE A 57 8.70 5.17 -0.70
CA ILE A 57 9.73 4.13 -0.63
C ILE A 57 10.46 3.96 -1.97
N ARG A 58 9.73 3.89 -3.09
CA ARG A 58 10.32 3.82 -4.44
C ARG A 58 11.22 5.02 -4.74
N ARG A 59 10.74 6.24 -4.42
CA ARG A 59 11.55 7.46 -4.56
C ARG A 59 12.78 7.48 -3.65
N ALA A 60 12.75 6.79 -2.51
CA ALA A 60 13.94 6.61 -1.68
C ALA A 60 14.93 5.62 -2.32
N MET A 61 14.45 4.53 -2.93
CA MET A 61 15.27 3.57 -3.66
C MET A 61 15.96 4.17 -4.87
N GLU A 62 15.31 5.07 -5.60
CA GLU A 62 15.89 5.81 -6.75
C GLU A 62 17.10 6.68 -6.36
N LYS A 63 17.25 6.98 -5.07
CA LYS A 63 18.34 7.80 -4.52
C LYS A 63 19.46 6.98 -3.86
N LEU A 64 19.33 5.65 -3.82
CA LEU A 64 20.37 4.73 -3.35
C LEU A 64 21.35 4.39 -4.47
#